data_AF-A0A0L9TMD4-F1
#
_entry.id   AF-A0A0L9TMD4-F1
#
_cell.length_a   1.000
_cell.length_b   1.000
_cell.length_c   1.000
_cell.angle_alpha   90.00
_cell.angle_beta   90.00
_cell.angle_gamma   90.00
#
_symmetry.space_group_name_H-M   'P 1'
#
loop_
_entity.id
_entity.type
_entity.pdbx_description
1 polymer ?
#
loop_
_entity_poly.entity_id
_entity_poly.type
_entity_poly.pdbx_seq_one_letter_code
_entity_poly.pdbx_strand_id
1 'polypeptide(L)'
;MNQNPKNGIQRYLFAIEYIGTRFSGSQKQLTCRTVVGALEEAFAKFVGQPVSVSCSSRTDAGVHALSNVCHVDIQRTSKRKPGEVLPPHEPAVVGRAVNHFLQKHDSDLTIIDVRRVPSDFHARFKAQERTYFYRLLSGPEPLSTFEKDRAWHVCEDLNVPAMQEACRVLVGCHDFSSFRAAGCQAKSPIRTLDELSVTEVIESPYFPSVMDRERHNKVSSNLRVYPSNSGTDISPSSSPCIDKLTTSSEDVGFGKRRRHRCLVVTARARSFLYHQVRLLVGVLKAVGSGNLTIPDVERILNAKSVTSASPMAPACGLYLGEVKYDLPTT
;
A
#
# COMPACT_ATOMS: atom_id res chain seq x y z
N MET A 1 -18.72 19.19 -24.12
CA MET A 1 -18.27 19.96 -25.30
C MET A 1 -17.07 19.26 -25.92
N ASN A 2 -17.14 19.02 -27.23
CA ASN A 2 -16.25 18.20 -28.04
C ASN A 2 -14.74 18.39 -27.75
N GLN A 3 -14.11 17.39 -27.13
CA GLN A 3 -12.68 17.15 -27.30
C GLN A 3 -12.53 16.14 -28.43
N ASN A 4 -12.59 16.62 -29.67
CA ASN A 4 -12.15 15.80 -30.80
C ASN A 4 -10.62 15.73 -30.69
N PRO A 5 -10.00 14.56 -30.43
CA PRO A 5 -8.56 14.47 -30.27
C PRO A 5 -7.92 14.83 -31.60
N LYS A 6 -7.28 15.99 -31.68
CA LYS A 6 -6.74 16.56 -32.93
C LYS A 6 -5.78 15.63 -33.69
N ASN A 7 -5.30 14.53 -33.09
CA ASN A 7 -4.39 13.54 -33.70
C ASN A 7 -4.84 12.06 -33.53
N GLY A 8 -6.07 11.77 -33.08
CA GLY A 8 -6.52 10.39 -32.80
C GLY A 8 -5.75 9.63 -31.69
N ILE A 9 -4.91 10.34 -30.94
CA ILE A 9 -4.26 9.86 -29.72
C ILE A 9 -5.22 10.02 -28.54
N GLN A 10 -5.37 8.97 -27.74
CA GLN A 10 -6.15 8.99 -26.51
C GLN A 10 -5.25 8.66 -25.32
N ARG A 11 -5.31 9.49 -24.27
CA ARG A 11 -4.70 9.20 -22.98
C ARG A 11 -5.60 8.30 -22.16
N TYR A 12 -5.04 7.20 -21.66
CA TYR A 12 -5.70 6.32 -20.71
C TYR A 12 -5.03 6.45 -19.35
N LEU A 13 -5.82 6.66 -18.31
CA LEU A 13 -5.44 6.51 -16.92
C LEU A 13 -5.81 5.08 -16.51
N PHE A 14 -4.93 4.39 -15.80
CA PHE A 14 -5.19 3.03 -15.35
C PHE A 14 -4.57 2.76 -13.98
N ALA A 15 -5.28 2.01 -13.16
CA ALA A 15 -4.81 1.53 -11.86
C ALA A 15 -4.23 0.13 -12.00
N ILE A 16 -3.17 -0.15 -11.24
CA ILE A 16 -2.48 -1.43 -11.20
C ILE A 16 -2.25 -1.90 -9.76
N GLU A 17 -2.30 -3.21 -9.59
CA GLU A 17 -1.84 -3.92 -8.39
C GLU A 17 -0.63 -4.78 -8.74
N TYR A 18 0.32 -4.94 -7.81
CA TYR A 18 1.46 -5.83 -8.03
C TYR A 18 2.17 -6.30 -6.75
N ILE A 19 2.78 -7.49 -6.87
CA ILE A 19 3.69 -8.05 -5.87
C ILE A 19 5.10 -7.50 -6.12
N GLY A 20 5.52 -6.55 -5.29
CA GLY A 20 6.76 -5.80 -5.44
C GLY A 20 8.04 -6.63 -5.41
N THR A 21 8.05 -7.76 -4.69
CA THR A 21 9.22 -8.64 -4.56
C THR A 21 9.62 -9.35 -5.86
N ARG A 22 8.80 -9.22 -6.90
CA ARG A 22 9.04 -9.75 -8.25
C ARG A 22 9.63 -8.71 -9.21
N PHE A 23 9.87 -7.49 -8.73
CA PHE A 23 10.34 -6.37 -9.52
C PHE A 23 11.48 -5.61 -8.82
N SER A 24 12.40 -5.08 -9.61
CA SER A 24 13.48 -4.20 -9.16
C SER A 24 13.02 -2.74 -9.00
N GLY A 25 11.78 -2.55 -8.54
CA GLY A 25 11.10 -1.28 -8.40
C GLY A 25 10.17 -0.95 -9.58
N SER A 26 9.42 0.14 -9.46
CA SER A 26 8.43 0.48 -10.48
C SER A 26 9.03 1.14 -11.71
N GLN A 27 10.05 1.99 -11.54
CA GLN A 27 10.64 2.75 -12.63
C GLN A 27 11.50 1.87 -13.55
N LYS A 28 11.36 2.06 -14.87
CA LYS A 28 12.12 1.34 -15.89
C LYS A 28 13.63 1.47 -15.70
N GLN A 29 14.32 0.35 -15.83
CA GLN A 29 15.78 0.21 -15.81
C GLN A 29 16.20 -0.67 -16.99
N LEU A 30 17.44 -0.57 -17.45
CA LEU A 30 17.89 -1.22 -18.68
C LEU A 30 17.97 -2.76 -18.57
N THR A 31 18.37 -3.28 -17.40
CA THR A 31 18.77 -4.68 -17.23
C THR A 31 17.87 -5.47 -16.28
N CYS A 32 16.89 -4.83 -15.65
CA CYS A 32 16.08 -5.43 -14.59
C CYS A 32 14.58 -5.43 -14.93
N ARG A 33 13.87 -6.47 -14.46
CA ARG A 33 12.40 -6.51 -14.55
C ARG A 33 11.81 -5.44 -13.63
N THR A 34 11.02 -4.54 -14.20
CA THR A 34 10.39 -3.40 -13.50
C THR A 34 8.93 -3.33 -13.88
N VAL A 35 8.11 -2.69 -13.05
CA VAL A 35 6.66 -2.57 -13.30
C VAL A 35 6.40 -1.82 -14.61
N VAL A 36 7.02 -0.65 -14.79
CA VAL A 36 6.88 0.15 -16.02
C VAL A 36 7.40 -0.61 -17.24
N GLY A 37 8.54 -1.32 -17.12
CA GLY A 37 9.06 -2.12 -18.22
C GLY A 37 8.09 -3.21 -18.68
N ALA A 38 7.49 -3.95 -17.73
CA ALA A 38 6.51 -4.99 -18.02
C ALA A 38 5.22 -4.41 -18.64
N LEU A 39 4.75 -3.26 -18.16
CA LEU A 39 3.60 -2.57 -18.73
C LEU A 39 3.87 -2.11 -20.17
N GLU A 40 5.00 -1.44 -20.41
CA GLU A 40 5.35 -0.97 -21.75
C GLU A 40 5.48 -2.14 -22.75
N GLU A 41 6.04 -3.28 -22.33
CA GLU A 41 6.10 -4.49 -23.16
C GLU A 41 4.69 -5.02 -23.49
N ALA A 42 3.81 -5.11 -22.49
CA ALA A 42 2.44 -5.58 -22.68
C ALA A 42 1.61 -4.64 -23.58
N PHE A 43 1.73 -3.33 -23.37
CA PHE A 43 1.10 -2.33 -24.23
C PHE A 43 1.69 -2.37 -25.65
N ALA A 44 3.00 -2.55 -25.82
CA ALA A 44 3.61 -2.64 -27.14
C ALA A 44 3.10 -3.85 -27.93
N LYS A 45 2.90 -5.00 -27.26
CA LYS A 45 2.28 -6.19 -27.88
C LYS A 45 0.81 -5.95 -28.27
N PHE A 46 0.07 -5.22 -27.44
CA PHE A 46 -1.33 -4.88 -27.71
C PHE A 46 -1.48 -3.87 -28.87
N VAL A 47 -0.77 -2.75 -28.80
CA VAL A 47 -0.88 -1.63 -29.74
C VAL A 47 -0.10 -1.91 -31.03
N GLY A 48 0.97 -2.70 -30.96
CA GLY A 48 1.86 -3.01 -32.09
C GLY A 48 3.03 -2.04 -32.26
N GLN A 49 3.23 -1.11 -31.33
CA GLN A 49 4.33 -0.15 -31.33
C GLN A 49 4.74 0.21 -29.89
N PRO A 50 5.97 0.69 -29.65
CA PRO A 50 6.40 1.13 -28.33
C PRO A 50 5.52 2.25 -27.77
N VAL A 51 5.28 2.21 -26.46
CA VAL A 51 4.58 3.27 -25.72
C VAL A 51 5.43 3.71 -24.53
N SER A 52 5.11 4.87 -23.94
CA SER A 52 5.68 5.31 -22.67
C SER A 52 4.62 5.30 -21.58
N VAL A 53 4.93 4.67 -20.45
CA VAL A 53 4.05 4.62 -19.28
C VAL A 53 4.59 5.51 -18.17
N SER A 54 3.73 6.36 -17.63
CA SER A 54 4.08 7.30 -16.55
C SER A 54 3.23 7.05 -15.30
N CYS A 55 3.88 6.62 -14.22
CA CYS A 55 3.22 6.31 -12.96
C CYS A 55 3.13 7.50 -12.00
N SER A 56 2.12 7.45 -11.14
CA SER A 56 1.80 8.44 -10.12
C SER A 56 2.80 8.44 -8.97
N SER A 57 3.29 7.26 -8.62
CA SER A 57 4.24 7.04 -7.54
C SER A 57 5.33 6.07 -7.99
N ARG A 58 6.57 6.40 -7.65
CA ARG A 58 7.70 5.46 -7.74
C ARG A 58 7.65 4.56 -6.50
N THR A 59 7.90 3.27 -6.67
CA THR A 59 8.08 2.33 -5.56
C THR A 59 9.44 1.66 -5.70
N ASP A 60 10.12 1.47 -4.57
CA ASP A 60 11.42 0.81 -4.53
C ASP A 60 11.30 -0.69 -4.84
N ALA A 61 12.43 -1.36 -5.06
CA ALA A 61 12.47 -2.80 -5.19
C ALA A 61 11.86 -3.47 -3.94
N GLY A 62 10.96 -4.44 -4.15
CA GLY A 62 10.27 -5.14 -3.07
C GLY A 62 9.03 -4.45 -2.51
N VAL A 63 8.75 -3.19 -2.84
CA VAL A 63 7.54 -2.48 -2.38
C VAL A 63 6.34 -2.87 -3.25
N HIS A 64 5.24 -3.25 -2.62
CA HIS A 64 4.01 -3.68 -3.26
C HIS A 64 3.11 -2.49 -3.64
N ALA A 65 2.09 -2.74 -4.45
CA ALA A 65 0.97 -1.81 -4.63
C ALA A 65 -0.35 -2.55 -4.67
N LEU A 66 -1.32 -2.04 -3.91
CA LEU A 66 -2.74 -2.39 -4.03
C LEU A 66 -3.39 -1.53 -5.11
N SER A 67 -2.95 -0.27 -5.25
CA SER A 67 -3.39 0.62 -6.32
C SER A 67 -2.34 1.69 -6.61
N ASN A 68 -1.45 1.41 -7.56
CA ASN A 68 -0.65 2.46 -8.20
C ASN A 68 -1.38 2.91 -9.46
N VAL A 69 -1.34 4.20 -9.77
CA VAL A 69 -2.02 4.74 -10.95
C VAL A 69 -0.98 5.19 -11.97
N CYS A 70 -1.16 4.83 -13.23
CA CYS A 70 -0.28 5.23 -14.33
C CYS A 70 -1.11 5.75 -15.52
N HIS A 71 -0.48 6.45 -16.43
CA HIS A 71 -1.11 6.86 -17.69
C HIS A 71 -0.24 6.50 -18.90
N VAL A 72 -0.91 6.35 -20.04
CA VAL A 72 -0.31 6.02 -21.34
C VAL A 72 -1.09 6.69 -22.45
N ASP A 73 -0.39 7.14 -23.48
CA ASP A 73 -0.99 7.67 -24.71
C ASP A 73 -1.01 6.58 -25.79
N ILE A 74 -2.18 6.34 -26.37
CA ILE A 74 -2.37 5.30 -27.39
C ILE A 74 -3.00 5.92 -28.64
N GLN A 75 -2.35 5.73 -29.78
CA GLN A 75 -2.95 5.92 -31.09
C GLN A 75 -3.31 4.55 -31.66
N ARG A 76 -4.57 4.35 -32.02
CA ARG A 76 -5.01 3.10 -32.63
C ARG A 76 -4.85 3.22 -34.15
N THR A 77 -4.07 2.33 -34.74
CA THR A 77 -3.86 2.28 -36.20
C THR A 77 -4.42 1.00 -36.80
N SER A 78 -4.85 1.09 -38.06
CA SER A 78 -5.37 -0.06 -38.81
C SER A 78 -4.23 -0.96 -39.27
N LYS A 79 -4.30 -2.25 -38.93
CA LYS A 79 -3.37 -3.26 -39.48
C LYS A 79 -3.63 -3.57 -40.96
N ARG A 80 -4.85 -3.30 -41.45
CA ARG A 80 -5.26 -3.58 -42.84
C ARG A 80 -4.94 -2.43 -43.79
N LYS A 81 -4.96 -1.19 -43.29
CA LYS A 81 -4.66 0.02 -44.06
C LYS A 81 -3.60 0.84 -43.32
N PRO A 82 -2.30 0.68 -43.66
CA PRO A 82 -1.23 1.45 -43.03
C PRO A 82 -1.50 2.95 -43.09
N GLY A 83 -1.33 3.65 -41.97
CA GLY A 83 -1.58 5.09 -41.85
C GLY A 83 -3.01 5.49 -41.49
N GLU A 84 -3.99 4.58 -41.55
CA GLU A 84 -5.37 4.86 -41.10
C GLU A 84 -5.43 4.85 -39.56
N VAL A 85 -5.82 6.00 -38.98
CA VAL A 85 -6.07 6.14 -37.55
C VAL A 85 -7.52 5.77 -37.25
N LEU A 86 -7.69 4.83 -36.32
CA LEU A 86 -8.99 4.30 -35.91
C LEU A 86 -9.48 4.99 -34.63
N PRO A 87 -10.80 4.92 -34.33
CA PRO A 87 -11.33 5.41 -33.08
C PRO A 87 -10.66 4.76 -31.85
N PRO A 88 -10.44 5.52 -30.76
CA PRO A 88 -9.84 5.01 -29.54
C PRO A 88 -10.51 3.72 -29.03
N HIS A 89 -9.73 2.84 -28.41
CA HIS A 89 -10.27 1.65 -27.76
C HIS A 89 -11.22 2.01 -26.61
N GLU A 90 -12.22 1.17 -26.36
CA GLU A 90 -12.98 1.25 -25.11
C GLU A 90 -12.07 0.88 -23.92
N PRO A 91 -12.16 1.56 -22.76
CA PRO A 91 -11.26 1.33 -21.63
C PRO A 91 -11.20 -0.15 -21.19
N ALA A 92 -12.35 -0.83 -21.16
CA ALA A 92 -12.42 -2.25 -20.81
C ALA A 92 -11.66 -3.15 -21.80
N VAL A 93 -11.57 -2.77 -23.08
CA VAL A 93 -10.77 -3.51 -24.08
C VAL A 93 -9.28 -3.34 -23.79
N VAL A 94 -8.84 -2.12 -23.45
CA VAL A 94 -7.45 -1.85 -23.08
C VAL A 94 -7.05 -2.70 -21.86
N GLY A 95 -7.85 -2.67 -20.79
CA GLY A 95 -7.58 -3.44 -19.58
C GLY A 95 -7.46 -4.95 -19.85
N ARG A 96 -8.46 -5.54 -20.54
CA ARG A 96 -8.44 -6.98 -20.87
C ARG A 96 -7.24 -7.36 -21.74
N ALA A 97 -6.95 -6.58 -22.78
CA ALA A 97 -5.88 -6.89 -23.72
C ALA A 97 -4.50 -6.83 -23.04
N VAL A 98 -4.25 -5.79 -22.25
CA VAL A 98 -2.97 -5.65 -21.54
C VAL A 98 -2.81 -6.73 -20.48
N ASN A 99 -3.86 -7.03 -19.70
CA ASN A 99 -3.83 -8.13 -18.72
C ASN A 99 -3.54 -9.49 -19.38
N HIS A 100 -4.09 -9.77 -20.57
CA HIS A 100 -3.76 -10.98 -21.31
C HIS A 100 -2.24 -11.10 -21.59
N PHE A 101 -1.57 -9.99 -21.91
CA PHE A 101 -0.12 -10.00 -22.15
C PHE A 101 0.71 -10.03 -20.86
N LEU A 102 0.18 -9.51 -19.74
CA LEU A 102 0.84 -9.55 -18.43
C LEU A 102 0.79 -10.95 -17.80
N GLN A 103 -0.31 -11.68 -17.95
CA GLN A 103 -0.53 -13.01 -17.35
C GLN A 103 0.47 -14.09 -17.80
N LYS A 104 1.19 -13.88 -18.91
CA LYS A 104 2.24 -14.79 -19.36
C LYS A 104 3.45 -14.88 -18.40
N HIS A 105 3.54 -14.00 -17.41
CA HIS A 105 4.62 -13.94 -16.43
C HIS A 105 4.11 -13.96 -14.98
N ASP A 106 3.43 -15.06 -14.61
CA ASP A 106 3.02 -15.42 -13.24
C ASP A 106 1.99 -14.53 -12.54
N SER A 107 1.29 -13.65 -13.27
CA SER A 107 0.22 -12.78 -12.74
C SER A 107 0.63 -11.90 -11.54
N ASP A 108 1.91 -11.51 -11.46
CA ASP A 108 2.45 -10.66 -10.39
C ASP A 108 2.02 -9.17 -10.51
N LEU A 109 1.38 -8.79 -11.61
CA LEU A 109 1.00 -7.43 -11.98
C LEU A 109 -0.28 -7.44 -12.84
N THR A 110 -1.27 -6.66 -12.44
CA THR A 110 -2.59 -6.63 -13.09
C THR A 110 -3.11 -5.19 -13.18
N ILE A 111 -3.76 -4.84 -14.29
CA ILE A 111 -4.58 -3.64 -14.42
C ILE A 111 -5.97 -3.91 -13.83
N ILE A 112 -6.40 -3.05 -12.90
CA ILE A 112 -7.65 -3.19 -12.15
C ILE A 112 -8.73 -2.17 -12.54
N ASP A 113 -8.37 -1.01 -13.07
CA ASP A 113 -9.30 0.00 -13.63
C ASP A 113 -8.64 0.74 -14.80
N VAL A 114 -9.44 1.17 -15.78
CA VAL A 114 -8.99 1.97 -16.93
C VAL A 114 -10.04 3.02 -17.26
N ARG A 115 -9.61 4.27 -17.47
CA ARG A 115 -10.46 5.39 -17.88
C ARG A 115 -9.81 6.22 -18.98
N ARG A 116 -10.62 6.82 -19.84
CA ARG A 116 -10.15 7.89 -20.72
C ARG A 116 -10.02 9.17 -19.89
N VAL A 117 -8.93 9.90 -20.11
CA VAL A 117 -8.71 11.21 -19.47
C VAL A 117 -8.26 12.23 -20.52
N PRO A 118 -8.41 13.55 -20.25
CA PRO A 118 -7.85 14.59 -21.10
C PRO A 118 -6.35 14.41 -21.37
N SER A 119 -5.86 14.88 -22.52
CA SER A 119 -4.46 14.72 -22.94
C SER A 119 -3.45 15.46 -22.04
N ASP A 120 -3.91 16.44 -21.27
CA ASP A 120 -3.10 17.19 -20.30
C ASP A 120 -3.11 16.55 -18.89
N PHE A 121 -3.90 15.49 -18.68
CA PHE A 121 -3.94 14.78 -17.40
C PHE A 121 -2.63 14.04 -17.15
N HIS A 122 -1.98 14.28 -16.00
CA HIS A 122 -0.74 13.58 -15.64
C HIS A 122 -0.88 12.88 -14.29
N ALA A 123 -0.78 11.54 -14.27
CA ALA A 123 -0.95 10.70 -13.07
C ALA A 123 -0.16 11.22 -11.85
N ARG A 124 1.13 11.56 -12.02
CA ARG A 124 1.92 12.11 -10.90
C ARG A 124 1.45 13.47 -10.39
N PHE A 125 1.20 14.43 -11.27
CA PHE A 125 1.06 15.84 -10.91
C PHE A 125 -0.39 16.22 -10.55
N LYS A 126 -1.38 15.48 -11.07
CA LYS A 126 -2.80 15.64 -10.70
C LYS A 126 -3.18 14.88 -9.44
N ALA A 127 -2.34 13.96 -8.96
CA ALA A 127 -2.59 13.23 -7.71
C ALA A 127 -2.65 14.20 -6.52
N GLN A 128 -3.76 14.15 -5.78
CA GLN A 128 -4.01 14.98 -4.61
C GLN A 128 -3.39 14.38 -3.36
N GLU A 129 -3.36 13.06 -3.28
CA GLU A 129 -2.98 12.32 -2.08
C GLU A 129 -2.48 10.92 -2.46
N ARG A 130 -1.61 10.37 -1.61
CA ARG A 130 -1.12 9.00 -1.66
C ARG A 130 -1.24 8.41 -0.27
N THR A 131 -1.80 7.22 -0.19
CA THR A 131 -1.91 6.45 1.05
C THR A 131 -1.03 5.22 0.95
N TYR A 132 -0.14 5.06 1.92
CA TYR A 132 0.69 3.87 2.09
C TYR A 132 0.23 3.09 3.31
N PHE A 133 0.28 1.77 3.19
CA PHE A 133 0.12 0.85 4.30
C PHE A 133 1.43 0.12 4.54
N TYR A 134 1.84 0.00 5.79
CA TYR A 134 2.94 -0.83 6.19
C TYR A 134 2.45 -1.95 7.10
N ARG A 135 2.65 -3.20 6.70
CA ARG A 135 2.20 -4.37 7.45
C ARG A 135 3.33 -4.95 8.31
N LEU A 136 3.06 -5.04 9.61
CA LEU A 136 3.97 -5.48 10.66
C LEU A 136 3.33 -6.67 11.40
N LEU A 137 4.10 -7.73 11.61
CA LEU A 137 3.68 -8.91 12.35
C LEU A 137 4.57 -9.04 13.59
N SER A 138 3.98 -8.95 14.78
CA SER A 138 4.68 -8.95 16.06
C SER A 138 4.40 -10.25 16.82
N GLY A 139 5.46 -10.88 17.31
CA GLY A 139 5.38 -12.07 18.16
C GLY A 139 6.58 -13.01 18.03
N PRO A 140 6.89 -13.79 19.08
CA PRO A 140 8.12 -14.56 19.17
C PRO A 140 8.15 -15.81 18.27
N GLU A 141 6.99 -16.24 17.78
CA GLU A 141 6.88 -17.44 16.95
C GLU A 141 7.50 -17.25 15.56
N PRO A 142 7.95 -18.32 14.90
CA PRO A 142 8.37 -18.25 13.50
C PRO A 142 7.25 -17.74 12.59
N LEU A 143 7.59 -16.82 11.69
CA LEU A 143 6.66 -16.29 10.69
C LEU A 143 6.00 -17.43 9.89
N SER A 144 4.70 -17.28 9.58
CA SER A 144 4.02 -18.17 8.64
C SER A 144 4.67 -18.11 7.25
N THR A 145 4.83 -19.25 6.57
CA THR A 145 5.31 -19.28 5.18
C THR A 145 4.43 -18.45 4.24
N PHE A 146 3.13 -18.31 4.57
CA PHE A 146 2.19 -17.46 3.82
C PHE A 146 2.38 -15.97 4.07
N GLU A 147 3.23 -15.55 5.00
CA GLU A 147 3.50 -14.14 5.30
C GLU A 147 4.88 -13.69 4.79
N LYS A 148 5.67 -14.63 4.29
CA LYS A 148 6.96 -14.36 3.68
C LYS A 148 6.80 -13.33 2.56
N ASP A 149 7.67 -12.32 2.58
CA ASP A 149 7.72 -11.26 1.59
C ASP A 149 6.42 -10.43 1.47
N ARG A 150 5.59 -10.38 2.54
CA ARG A 150 4.33 -9.62 2.61
C ARG A 150 4.17 -8.76 3.86
N ALA A 151 5.09 -8.87 4.81
CA ALA A 151 5.08 -8.11 6.05
C ALA A 151 6.48 -8.08 6.65
N TRP A 152 6.72 -7.12 7.54
CA TRP A 152 7.88 -7.16 8.42
C TRP A 152 7.55 -7.93 9.68
N HIS A 153 8.17 -9.09 9.87
CA HIS A 153 8.10 -9.84 11.12
C HIS A 153 9.10 -9.28 12.14
N VAL A 154 8.60 -9.01 13.35
CA VAL A 154 9.38 -8.61 14.52
C VAL A 154 9.06 -9.56 15.67
N CYS A 155 10.10 -10.01 16.38
CA CYS A 155 9.93 -10.96 17.47
C CYS A 155 9.42 -10.31 18.76
N GLU A 156 9.69 -9.01 18.92
CA GLU A 156 9.30 -8.22 20.09
C GLU A 156 7.80 -7.97 20.11
N ASP A 157 7.21 -7.95 21.31
CA ASP A 157 5.87 -7.42 21.51
C ASP A 157 5.93 -5.89 21.46
N LEU A 158 5.02 -5.27 20.70
CA LEU A 158 5.04 -3.84 20.44
C LEU A 158 3.99 -3.09 21.27
N ASN A 159 4.43 -2.04 21.96
CA ASN A 159 3.58 -1.10 22.68
C ASN A 159 2.87 -0.16 21.69
N VAL A 160 1.70 -0.59 21.22
CA VAL A 160 0.86 0.17 20.27
C VAL A 160 0.50 1.57 20.78
N PRO A 161 0.05 1.78 22.04
CA PRO A 161 -0.18 3.13 22.56
C PRO A 161 1.03 4.07 22.45
N ALA A 162 2.25 3.59 22.74
CA ALA A 162 3.46 4.41 22.59
C ALA A 162 3.75 4.74 21.12
N MET A 163 3.56 3.79 20.21
CA MET A 163 3.69 4.03 18.77
C MET A 163 2.66 5.06 18.28
N GLN A 164 1.43 5.02 18.79
CA GLN A 164 0.39 5.99 18.48
C GLN A 164 0.74 7.39 18.98
N GLU A 165 1.36 7.51 20.15
CA GLU A 165 1.88 8.79 20.64
C GLU A 165 2.99 9.34 19.74
N ALA A 166 3.93 8.49 19.30
CA ALA A 166 4.95 8.89 18.34
C ALA A 166 4.37 9.33 16.99
N CYS A 167 3.26 8.71 16.55
CA CYS A 167 2.56 9.15 15.35
C CYS A 167 2.05 10.60 15.48
N ARG A 168 1.51 10.98 16.65
CA ARG A 168 1.00 12.35 16.89
C ARG A 168 2.07 13.41 16.72
N VAL A 169 3.30 13.13 17.16
CA VAL A 169 4.46 14.03 16.99
C VAL A 169 4.82 14.23 15.51
N LEU A 170 4.74 13.15 14.71
CA LEU A 170 5.21 13.13 13.32
C LEU A 170 4.17 13.64 12.30
N VAL A 171 2.88 13.66 12.65
CA VAL A 171 1.81 14.24 11.82
C VAL A 171 1.99 15.75 11.73
N GLY A 172 1.69 16.32 10.55
CA GLY A 172 1.76 17.77 10.31
C GLY A 172 2.86 18.18 9.34
N CYS A 173 3.15 19.48 9.30
CA CYS A 173 4.10 20.10 8.39
C CYS A 173 5.48 20.23 9.04
N HIS A 174 6.44 19.45 8.56
CA HIS A 174 7.78 19.38 9.16
C HIS A 174 8.89 19.38 8.11
N ASP A 175 10.11 19.67 8.56
CA ASP A 175 11.31 19.35 7.82
C ASP A 175 11.66 17.87 8.05
N PHE A 176 11.38 17.03 7.05
CA PHE A 176 11.61 15.59 7.14
C PHE A 176 13.02 15.18 6.67
N SER A 177 14.04 16.04 6.81
CA SER A 177 15.43 15.71 6.41
C SER A 177 15.97 14.47 7.12
N SER A 178 15.60 14.23 8.38
CA SER A 178 15.96 12.99 9.10
C SER A 178 15.24 11.74 8.59
N PHE A 179 14.20 11.91 7.76
CA PHE A 179 13.43 10.85 7.12
C PHE A 179 13.62 10.90 5.59
N ARG A 180 14.80 11.32 5.14
CA ARG A 180 15.15 11.47 3.72
C ARG A 180 16.41 10.69 3.40
N ALA A 181 16.28 9.61 2.63
CA ALA A 181 17.45 8.86 2.19
C ALA A 181 18.31 9.62 1.17
N ALA A 182 19.59 9.25 1.11
CA ALA A 182 20.53 9.73 0.09
C ALA A 182 20.00 9.45 -1.32
N GLY A 183 20.28 10.35 -2.27
CA GLY A 183 19.76 10.26 -3.65
C GLY A 183 18.33 10.77 -3.83
N CYS A 184 17.68 11.29 -2.78
CA CYS A 184 16.36 11.92 -2.92
C CYS A 184 16.43 13.17 -3.82
N GLN A 185 15.69 13.16 -4.92
CA GLN A 185 15.63 14.23 -5.93
C GLN A 185 14.68 15.38 -5.56
N ALA A 186 14.04 15.36 -4.40
CA ALA A 186 13.13 16.42 -3.97
C ALA A 186 13.89 17.73 -3.70
N LYS A 187 13.37 18.86 -4.18
CA LYS A 187 13.99 20.18 -3.97
C LYS A 187 13.93 20.63 -2.50
N SER A 188 12.86 20.28 -1.79
CA SER A 188 12.66 20.62 -0.38
C SER A 188 12.37 19.36 0.44
N PRO A 189 12.91 19.23 1.66
CA PRO A 189 12.55 18.18 2.62
C PRO A 189 11.25 18.48 3.37
N ILE A 190 10.67 19.68 3.21
CA ILE A 190 9.44 20.07 3.91
C ILE A 190 8.27 19.30 3.29
N ARG A 191 7.55 18.55 4.12
CA ARG A 191 6.33 17.84 3.73
C ARG A 191 5.26 18.02 4.79
N THR A 192 4.01 17.87 4.36
CA THR A 192 2.86 17.75 5.26
C THR A 192 2.41 16.29 5.24
N LEU A 193 2.46 15.67 6.40
CA LEU A 193 1.92 14.33 6.62
C LEU A 193 0.50 14.50 7.17
N ASP A 194 -0.49 14.19 6.32
CA ASP A 194 -1.92 14.37 6.63
C ASP A 194 -2.41 13.29 7.60
N GLU A 195 -1.79 12.10 7.55
CA GLU A 195 -2.03 11.01 8.48
C GLU A 195 -0.76 10.19 8.72
N LEU A 196 -0.55 9.84 9.98
CA LEU A 196 0.27 8.71 10.39
C LEU A 196 -0.48 8.04 11.53
N SER A 197 -0.80 6.76 11.38
CA SER A 197 -1.53 6.01 12.38
C SER A 197 -1.02 4.58 12.44
N VAL A 198 -1.15 3.93 13.59
CA VAL A 198 -0.90 2.50 13.75
C VAL A 198 -2.11 1.86 14.41
N THR A 199 -2.61 0.81 13.77
CA THR A 199 -3.78 0.06 14.21
C THR A 199 -3.48 -1.42 14.20
N GLU A 200 -3.91 -2.11 15.25
CA GLU A 200 -3.97 -3.57 15.24
C GLU A 200 -5.16 -4.03 14.42
N VAL A 201 -4.94 -4.95 13.50
CA VAL A 201 -5.93 -5.46 12.57
C VAL A 201 -5.94 -6.98 12.58
N ILE A 202 -6.99 -7.55 12.00
CA ILE A 202 -7.05 -8.98 11.77
C ILE A 202 -6.14 -9.35 10.57
N GLU A 203 -5.37 -10.43 10.69
CA GLU A 203 -4.51 -10.93 9.62
C GLU A 203 -5.37 -11.40 8.45
N SER A 204 -4.99 -11.00 7.23
CA SER A 204 -5.63 -11.45 5.99
C SER A 204 -4.66 -12.31 5.17
N PRO A 205 -5.08 -13.46 4.63
CA PRO A 205 -6.44 -14.02 4.73
C PRO A 205 -6.73 -14.57 6.13
N TYR A 206 -7.85 -14.13 6.73
CA TYR A 206 -8.27 -14.63 8.04
C TYR A 206 -8.90 -16.01 7.86
N PHE A 207 -8.12 -17.04 8.16
CA PHE A 207 -8.63 -18.39 8.39
C PHE A 207 -8.70 -18.61 9.90
N PRO A 208 -9.88 -18.48 10.54
CA PRO A 208 -9.98 -18.64 11.99
C PRO A 208 -9.48 -20.02 12.39
N SER A 209 -8.57 -20.08 13.37
CA SER A 209 -8.09 -21.36 13.87
C SER A 209 -9.23 -22.14 14.52
N VAL A 210 -9.09 -23.46 14.65
CA VAL A 210 -10.09 -24.28 15.36
C VAL A 210 -10.34 -23.74 16.77
N MET A 211 -9.29 -23.26 17.46
CA MET A 211 -9.40 -22.64 18.78
C MET A 211 -10.17 -21.32 18.75
N ASP A 212 -9.94 -20.47 17.75
CA ASP A 212 -10.66 -19.20 17.59
C ASP A 212 -12.16 -19.46 17.34
N ARG A 213 -12.47 -20.50 16.56
CA ARG A 213 -13.85 -20.95 16.31
C ARG A 213 -14.51 -21.49 17.58
N GLU A 214 -13.81 -22.30 18.37
CA GLU A 214 -14.32 -22.84 19.64
C GLU A 214 -14.56 -21.75 20.68
N ARG A 215 -13.66 -20.75 20.78
CA ARG A 215 -13.84 -19.57 21.65
C ARG A 215 -15.03 -18.73 21.20
N HIS A 216 -15.16 -18.44 19.90
CA HIS A 216 -16.32 -17.74 19.35
C HIS A 216 -17.63 -18.49 19.63
N ASN A 217 -17.64 -19.81 19.52
CA ASN A 217 -18.81 -20.63 19.81
C ASN A 217 -19.17 -20.64 21.30
N LYS A 218 -18.17 -20.65 22.21
CA LYS A 218 -18.39 -20.55 23.67
C LYS A 218 -18.92 -19.17 24.10
N VAL A 219 -18.42 -18.09 23.51
CA VAL A 219 -18.95 -16.74 23.75
C VAL A 219 -20.41 -16.64 23.24
N SER A 220 -20.70 -17.23 22.08
CA SER A 220 -22.05 -17.25 21.51
C SER A 220 -23.04 -18.13 22.30
N SER A 221 -22.57 -19.20 22.94
CA SER A 221 -23.43 -20.02 23.83
C SER A 221 -23.74 -19.31 25.15
N ASN A 222 -22.84 -18.46 25.65
CA ASN A 222 -23.07 -17.67 26.88
C ASN A 222 -24.05 -16.50 26.66
N LEU A 223 -24.19 -16.02 25.41
CA LEU A 223 -25.18 -14.99 25.03
C LEU A 223 -26.59 -15.54 24.82
N ARG A 224 -26.79 -16.87 24.83
CA ARG A 224 -28.12 -17.51 24.68
C ARG A 224 -28.84 -17.77 26.01
N VAL A 225 -28.30 -17.32 27.14
CA VAL A 225 -28.93 -17.47 28.45
C VAL A 225 -29.28 -16.09 29.02
N TYR A 226 -30.29 -15.44 28.44
CA TYR A 226 -31.10 -14.43 29.13
C TYR A 226 -32.56 -14.63 28.73
N PRO A 227 -33.49 -14.81 29.68
CA PRO A 227 -34.90 -14.77 29.38
C PRO A 227 -35.30 -13.33 29.05
N SER A 228 -36.04 -13.19 27.96
CA SER A 228 -36.68 -11.98 27.47
C SER A 228 -37.51 -11.30 28.56
N ASN A 229 -37.20 -10.03 28.85
CA ASN A 229 -38.19 -9.06 29.29
C ASN A 229 -37.90 -7.67 28.69
N SER A 230 -39.00 -7.00 28.38
CA SER A 230 -39.22 -5.78 27.60
C SER A 230 -38.45 -4.51 27.97
N GLY A 231 -38.17 -3.65 26.98
CA GLY A 231 -37.95 -2.21 27.18
C GLY A 231 -37.02 -1.54 26.16
N THR A 232 -37.58 -0.59 25.41
CA THR A 232 -36.98 0.48 24.56
C THR A 232 -35.53 0.92 24.83
N ASP A 233 -34.67 0.93 23.80
CA ASP A 233 -34.18 2.13 23.07
C ASP A 233 -32.92 1.83 22.22
N ILE A 234 -32.79 2.53 21.09
CA ILE A 234 -31.75 2.35 20.06
C ILE A 234 -30.53 3.24 20.36
N SER A 235 -29.31 2.69 20.27
CA SER A 235 -28.08 3.39 19.77
C SER A 235 -26.96 2.37 19.48
N PRO A 236 -26.25 2.45 18.32
CA PRO A 236 -25.14 1.55 18.03
C PRO A 236 -23.80 2.24 18.29
N SER A 237 -23.12 1.90 19.39
CA SER A 237 -21.70 2.25 19.54
C SER A 237 -20.99 1.26 20.48
N SER A 238 -20.37 0.24 19.90
CA SER A 238 -19.22 -0.42 20.52
C SER A 238 -18.55 -1.34 19.50
N SER A 239 -17.40 -0.91 18.98
CA SER A 239 -16.41 -1.81 18.41
C SER A 239 -16.07 -2.90 19.43
N PRO A 240 -15.87 -4.17 19.04
CA PRO A 240 -15.51 -5.20 20.00
C PRO A 240 -14.10 -4.91 20.53
N CYS A 241 -14.01 -4.53 21.81
CA CYS A 241 -12.76 -4.55 22.55
C CYS A 241 -12.23 -5.98 22.53
N ILE A 242 -11.08 -6.19 21.88
CA ILE A 242 -10.31 -7.42 22.01
C ILE A 242 -9.67 -7.37 23.39
N ASP A 243 -10.19 -8.16 24.32
CA ASP A 243 -9.62 -8.32 25.65
C ASP A 243 -8.17 -8.76 25.57
N LYS A 244 -7.31 -8.09 26.36
CA LYS A 244 -5.93 -8.49 26.62
C LYS A 244 -5.93 -9.85 27.30
N LEU A 245 -5.81 -10.92 26.53
CA LEU A 245 -5.68 -12.27 27.06
C LEU A 245 -4.26 -12.45 27.62
N THR A 246 -4.18 -12.50 28.95
CA THR A 246 -3.02 -12.93 29.73
C THR A 246 -2.44 -14.22 29.16
N THR A 247 -1.18 -14.17 28.72
CA THR A 247 -0.43 -15.30 28.19
C THR A 247 0.00 -16.23 29.32
N SER A 248 -0.89 -17.13 29.75
CA SER A 248 -0.46 -18.40 30.32
C SER A 248 0.19 -19.23 29.22
N SER A 249 1.25 -19.95 29.59
CA SER A 249 1.93 -20.94 28.75
C SER A 249 1.00 -22.13 28.47
N GLU A 250 -0.09 -21.92 27.74
CA GLU A 250 -0.97 -23.01 27.30
C GLU A 250 -0.28 -23.79 26.19
N ASP A 251 -0.20 -25.11 26.38
CA ASP A 251 0.12 -26.07 25.35
C ASP A 251 -0.85 -25.86 24.18
N VAL A 252 -0.31 -25.40 23.05
CA VAL A 252 -1.11 -25.05 21.87
C VAL A 252 -1.65 -26.33 21.21
N GLY A 253 -1.12 -27.51 21.54
CA GLY A 253 -1.49 -28.79 20.94
C GLY A 253 -0.86 -29.00 19.56
N PHE A 254 -0.81 -30.26 19.12
CA PHE A 254 -0.18 -30.65 17.85
C PHE A 254 -0.80 -29.94 16.65
N GLY A 255 0.06 -29.35 15.81
CA GLY A 255 -0.33 -28.72 14.54
C GLY A 255 -0.95 -27.31 14.65
N LYS A 256 -1.10 -26.75 15.86
CA LYS A 256 -1.62 -25.40 16.04
C LYS A 256 -0.47 -24.38 16.13
N ARG A 257 -0.61 -23.25 15.43
CA ARG A 257 0.34 -22.13 15.49
C ARG A 257 -0.27 -21.01 16.32
N ARG A 258 0.52 -20.37 17.18
CA ARG A 258 0.09 -19.10 17.79
C ARG A 258 0.12 -18.02 16.71
N ARG A 259 -0.78 -17.06 16.88
CA ARG A 259 -0.99 -15.98 15.93
C ARG A 259 -0.09 -14.80 16.26
N HIS A 260 0.46 -14.16 15.24
CA HIS A 260 1.14 -12.88 15.41
C HIS A 260 0.11 -11.76 15.57
N ARG A 261 0.48 -10.71 16.30
CA ARG A 261 -0.28 -9.46 16.28
C ARG A 261 -0.01 -8.78 14.95
N CYS A 262 -1.05 -8.46 14.20
CA CYS A 262 -0.90 -7.77 12.93
C CYS A 262 -1.18 -6.29 13.10
N LEU A 263 -0.15 -5.48 12.88
CA LEU A 263 -0.23 -4.03 12.93
C LEU A 263 -0.14 -3.48 11.51
N VAL A 264 -0.97 -2.50 11.22
CA VAL A 264 -0.89 -1.71 9.99
C VAL A 264 -0.57 -0.28 10.37
N VAL A 265 0.53 0.23 9.83
CA VAL A 265 0.84 1.66 9.84
C VAL A 265 0.26 2.28 8.57
N THR A 266 -0.61 3.27 8.71
CA THR A 266 -1.14 4.05 7.59
C THR A 266 -0.39 5.37 7.53
N ALA A 267 0.14 5.73 6.36
CA ALA A 267 0.76 7.02 6.11
C ALA A 267 0.09 7.67 4.90
N ARG A 268 -0.48 8.87 5.08
CA ARG A 268 -1.20 9.58 4.02
C ARG A 268 -0.65 11.00 3.88
N ALA A 269 -0.32 11.37 2.65
CA ALA A 269 0.18 12.70 2.34
C ALA A 269 -0.01 13.00 0.86
N ARG A 270 0.02 14.28 0.48
CA ARG A 270 0.17 14.68 -0.93
C ARG A 270 1.40 14.05 -1.59
N SER A 271 2.55 14.01 -0.90
CA SER A 271 3.77 13.41 -1.43
C SER A 271 4.75 13.04 -0.32
N PHE A 272 5.61 12.06 -0.61
CA PHE A 272 6.64 11.58 0.31
C PHE A 272 8.05 11.79 -0.27
N LEU A 273 9.04 11.89 0.61
CA LEU A 273 10.46 11.86 0.27
C LEU A 273 10.91 10.41 0.01
N TYR A 274 12.11 10.27 -0.55
CA TYR A 274 12.70 8.95 -0.81
C TYR A 274 12.92 8.21 0.51
N HIS A 275 12.37 6.99 0.60
CA HIS A 275 12.34 6.12 1.78
C HIS A 275 11.57 6.65 3.01
N GLN A 276 10.89 7.81 2.93
CA GLN A 276 10.31 8.48 4.10
C GLN A 276 9.40 7.56 4.93
N VAL A 277 8.46 6.86 4.30
CA VAL A 277 7.51 5.99 5.01
C VAL A 277 8.23 4.87 5.75
N ARG A 278 9.25 4.25 5.14
CA ARG A 278 10.01 3.14 5.75
C ARG A 278 10.89 3.61 6.91
N LEU A 279 11.39 4.85 6.85
CA LEU A 279 12.13 5.47 7.95
C LEU A 279 11.20 5.82 9.11
N LEU A 280 10.02 6.38 8.82
CA LEU A 280 8.98 6.63 9.84
C LEU A 280 8.60 5.33 10.54
N VAL A 281 8.32 4.26 9.79
CA VAL A 281 7.99 2.94 10.35
C VAL A 281 9.13 2.37 11.19
N GLY A 282 10.39 2.57 10.79
CA GLY A 282 11.55 2.15 11.58
C GLY A 282 11.59 2.81 12.96
N VAL A 283 11.31 4.11 13.03
CA VAL A 283 11.19 4.86 14.29
C VAL A 283 10.00 4.38 15.11
N LEU A 284 8.83 4.19 14.49
CA LEU A 284 7.65 3.66 15.20
C LEU A 284 7.93 2.27 15.79
N LYS A 285 8.58 1.38 15.04
CA LYS A 285 8.99 0.06 15.57
C LYS A 285 9.91 0.22 16.78
N ALA A 286 10.89 1.11 16.73
CA ALA A 286 11.82 1.33 17.83
C ALA A 286 11.15 1.92 19.08
N VAL A 287 10.16 2.80 18.92
CA VAL A 287 9.31 3.26 20.03
C VAL A 287 8.48 2.10 20.58
N GLY A 288 7.85 1.32 19.70
CA GLY A 288 7.03 0.17 20.11
C GLY A 288 7.80 -0.89 20.88
N SER A 289 9.09 -1.10 20.57
CA SER A 289 9.97 -2.01 21.29
C SER A 289 10.67 -1.38 22.51
N GLY A 290 10.37 -0.12 22.85
CA GLY A 290 10.96 0.59 23.99
C GLY A 290 12.40 1.09 23.79
N ASN A 291 12.93 1.03 22.56
CA ASN A 291 14.29 1.48 22.24
C ASN A 291 14.38 3.00 22.03
N LEU A 292 13.25 3.66 21.76
CA LEU A 292 13.14 5.12 21.66
C LEU A 292 11.98 5.62 22.51
N THR A 293 12.17 6.79 23.11
CA THR A 293 11.13 7.53 23.82
C THR A 293 10.50 8.60 22.93
N ILE A 294 9.38 9.19 23.36
CA ILE A 294 8.73 10.29 22.62
C ILE A 294 9.66 11.52 22.46
N PRO A 295 10.40 11.96 23.51
CA PRO A 295 11.43 13.00 23.35
C PRO A 295 12.51 12.65 22.31
N ASP A 296 12.85 11.36 22.15
CA ASP A 296 13.80 10.96 21.10
C ASP A 296 13.21 11.15 19.70
N VAL A 297 11.91 10.91 19.51
CA VAL A 297 11.22 11.14 18.24
C VAL A 297 11.27 12.62 17.87
N GLU A 298 10.97 13.51 18.82
CA GLU A 298 11.06 14.97 18.63
C GLU A 298 12.49 15.39 18.30
N ARG A 299 13.48 14.85 19.03
CA ARG A 299 14.90 15.11 18.78
C ARG A 299 15.33 14.65 17.39
N ILE A 300 14.89 13.47 16.93
CA ILE A 300 15.17 12.96 15.59
C ILE A 300 14.55 13.89 14.54
N LEU A 301 13.29 14.30 14.70
CA LEU A 301 12.62 15.20 13.77
C LEU A 301 13.34 16.56 13.69
N ASN A 302 13.77 17.10 14.83
CA ASN A 302 14.45 18.38 14.93
C ASN A 302 15.93 18.36 14.50
N ALA A 303 16.57 17.18 14.49
CA ALA A 303 17.97 17.05 14.09
C ALA A 303 18.22 17.41 12.62
N LYS A 304 17.21 17.24 11.75
CA LYS A 304 17.26 17.57 10.31
C LYS A 304 18.46 16.95 9.58
N SER A 305 18.98 15.84 10.10
CA SER A 305 20.11 15.11 9.54
C SER A 305 19.80 13.62 9.49
N VAL A 306 20.38 12.93 8.50
CA VAL A 306 20.21 11.48 8.25
C VAL A 306 20.92 10.65 9.34
N THR A 307 21.82 11.25 10.10
CA THR A 307 22.57 10.59 11.17
C THR A 307 21.69 10.33 12.39
N SER A 308 21.61 9.06 12.79
CA SER A 308 21.04 8.54 14.06
C SER A 308 19.57 8.13 14.07
N ALA A 309 19.01 7.67 12.95
CA ALA A 309 17.68 7.04 12.94
C ALA A 309 17.75 5.51 13.10
N SER A 310 16.69 4.93 13.67
CA SER A 310 16.42 3.49 13.71
C SER A 310 16.55 2.83 12.32
N PRO A 311 16.87 1.54 12.25
CA PRO A 311 17.01 0.85 10.96
C PRO A 311 15.75 1.01 10.12
N MET A 312 15.95 1.34 8.83
CA MET A 312 14.87 1.50 7.87
C MET A 312 14.09 0.20 7.73
N ALA A 313 12.75 0.30 7.79
CA ALA A 313 11.88 -0.85 7.67
C ALA A 313 12.07 -1.57 6.31
N PRO A 314 11.98 -2.92 6.23
CA PRO A 314 12.06 -3.66 4.98
C PRO A 314 11.01 -3.23 3.93
N ALA A 315 11.33 -3.39 2.64
CA ALA A 315 10.45 -2.97 1.55
C ALA A 315 9.18 -3.83 1.41
N CYS A 316 9.28 -5.14 1.68
CA CYS A 316 8.20 -6.12 1.52
C CYS A 316 7.02 -5.94 2.50
N GLY A 317 7.17 -5.12 3.54
CA GLY A 317 6.06 -4.71 4.39
C GLY A 317 5.27 -3.51 3.84
N LEU A 318 5.81 -2.77 2.87
CA LEU A 318 5.22 -1.53 2.38
C LEU A 318 4.35 -1.76 1.13
N TYR A 319 3.16 -1.16 1.15
CA TYR A 319 2.17 -1.18 0.09
C TYR A 319 1.77 0.25 -0.26
N LEU A 320 1.83 0.62 -1.54
CA LEU A 320 1.06 1.77 -2.02
C LEU A 320 -0.41 1.37 -2.09
N GLY A 321 -1.21 1.91 -1.18
CA GLY A 321 -2.62 1.56 -0.99
C GLY A 321 -3.54 2.25 -1.98
N GLU A 322 -3.45 3.58 -2.05
CA GLU A 322 -4.37 4.40 -2.84
C GLU A 322 -3.68 5.67 -3.38
N VAL A 323 -4.14 6.14 -4.55
CA VAL A 323 -3.79 7.44 -5.09
C VAL A 323 -5.07 8.20 -5.45
N LYS A 324 -5.33 9.30 -4.74
CA LYS A 324 -6.54 10.10 -4.90
C LYS A 324 -6.40 11.12 -6.03
N TYR A 325 -7.45 11.26 -6.81
CA TYR A 325 -7.61 12.27 -7.85
C TYR A 325 -9.00 12.90 -7.74
N ASP A 326 -9.11 14.15 -8.18
CA ASP A 326 -10.39 14.75 -8.51
C ASP A 326 -10.66 14.49 -10.00
N LEU A 327 -11.35 13.37 -10.24
CA LEU A 327 -11.82 12.99 -11.57
C LEU A 327 -13.29 13.41 -11.68
N PRO A 328 -13.73 13.98 -12.82
CA PRO A 328 -15.15 14.21 -13.04
C PRO A 328 -15.89 12.89 -12.90
N THR A 329 -16.99 12.90 -12.14
CA THR A 329 -17.88 11.75 -12.01
C THR A 329 -18.43 11.45 -13.40
N THR A 330 -18.14 10.24 -13.88
CA THR A 330 -18.63 9.73 -15.17
C THR A 330 -20.13 9.55 -15.17
#